data_AF-A0A0L0IY38-F1
#
_entry.id   AF-A0A0L0IY38-F1
#
_cell.length_a   1.000
_cell.length_b   1.000
_cell.length_c   1.000
_cell.angle_alpha   90.00
_cell.angle_beta   90.00
_cell.angle_gamma   90.00
#
_symmetry.space_group_name_H-M   'P 1'
#
loop_
_entity.id
_entity.type
_entity.pdbx_description
1 polymer ?
#
loop_
_entity_poly.entity_id
_entity_poly.type
_entity_poly.pdbx_seq_one_letter_code
_entity_poly.pdbx_strand_id
1 'polypeptide(L)'
;MTRFLKNLILVAIALVVVPLSVANRHGVDLSLNPFDPQDPRLTLTGVPLFWVIFAAILVGIVIGGLGAWAKQGRWRREARVKRSEADKWHKEADKLRAEAEQSSPSRALPGPGSRAA
;
A
#
# COMPACT_ATOMS: atom_id res chain seq x y z
N MET A 1 -3.19 6.33 15.82
CA MET A 1 -3.44 7.76 15.50
C MET A 1 -3.80 8.04 14.03
N THR A 2 -2.98 7.66 13.04
CA THR A 2 -3.17 8.10 11.63
C THR A 2 -4.52 7.74 11.02
N ARG A 3 -5.12 6.60 11.39
CA ARG A 3 -6.46 6.19 10.95
C ARG A 3 -7.56 7.12 11.46
N PHE A 4 -7.45 7.60 12.70
CA PHE A 4 -8.42 8.53 13.28
C PHE A 4 -8.37 9.89 12.58
N LEU A 5 -7.17 10.45 12.40
CA LEU A 5 -7.00 11.74 11.71
C LEU A 5 -7.49 11.67 10.25
N LYS A 6 -7.19 10.57 9.54
CA LYS A 6 -7.72 10.33 8.19
C LYS A 6 -9.25 10.34 8.18
N ASN A 7 -9.88 9.62 9.11
CA ASN A 7 -11.34 9.54 9.18
C ASN A 7 -11.94 10.90 9.54
N LEU A 8 -11.32 11.66 10.44
CA LEU A 8 -11.75 13.01 10.81
C LEU A 8 -11.75 13.95 9.58
N ILE A 9 -10.67 13.95 8.80
CA ILE A 9 -10.57 14.72 7.56
C ILE A 9 -11.66 14.29 6.57
N LEU A 10 -11.88 12.98 6.43
CA LEU A 10 -12.86 12.45 5.49
C LEU A 10 -14.30 12.83 5.88
N VAL A 11 -14.61 12.83 7.17
CA VAL A 11 -15.89 13.29 7.71
C VAL A 11 -16.06 14.80 7.48
N ALA A 12 -15.02 15.61 7.72
CA ALA A 12 -15.08 17.05 7.47
C ALA A 12 -15.33 17.37 5.99
N ILE A 13 -14.66 16.67 5.07
CA ILE A 13 -14.90 16.79 3.62
C ILE A 13 -16.34 16.39 3.29
N ALA A 14 -16.82 15.26 3.81
CA ALA A 14 -18.19 14.79 3.56
C ALA A 14 -19.26 15.78 4.05
N LEU A 15 -19.03 16.44 5.20
CA LEU A 15 -19.89 17.48 5.74
C LEU A 15 -20.07 18.69 4.82
N VAL A 16 -19.08 18.98 3.96
CA VAL A 16 -19.18 20.07 2.97
C VAL A 16 -19.77 19.56 1.66
N VAL A 17 -19.28 18.42 1.19
CA VAL A 17 -19.61 17.87 -0.12
C VAL A 17 -21.08 17.42 -0.20
N VAL A 18 -21.60 16.78 0.85
CA VAL A 18 -22.97 16.24 0.83
C VAL A 18 -24.02 17.36 0.75
N PRO A 19 -24.02 18.39 1.62
CA PRO A 19 -24.98 19.49 1.50
C PRO A 19 -24.84 20.25 0.18
N LEU A 20 -23.61 20.49 -0.29
CA LEU A 20 -23.37 21.12 -1.59
C LEU A 20 -24.01 20.32 -2.72
N SER A 21 -23.89 18.99 -2.70
CA SER A 21 -24.49 18.11 -3.70
C SER A 21 -26.02 18.10 -3.63
N VAL A 22 -26.60 18.05 -2.42
CA VAL A 22 -28.06 17.97 -2.21
C VAL A 22 -28.74 19.29 -2.54
N ALA A 23 -28.15 20.42 -2.13
CA ALA A 23 -28.65 21.75 -2.44
C ALA A 23 -28.67 22.00 -3.96
N ASN A 24 -27.64 21.51 -4.65
CA ASN A 24 -27.46 21.68 -6.10
C ASN A 24 -27.82 20.41 -6.88
N ARG A 25 -28.94 19.79 -6.51
CA ARG A 25 -29.56 18.69 -7.27
C ARG A 25 -30.21 19.14 -8.58
N HIS A 26 -30.49 20.43 -8.69
CA HIS A 26 -30.95 21.07 -9.92
C HIS A 26 -29.76 21.35 -10.84
N GLY A 27 -30.02 21.61 -12.13
CA GLY A 27 -28.96 21.98 -13.05
C GLY A 27 -28.33 23.31 -12.65
N VAL A 28 -27.00 23.34 -12.52
CA VAL A 28 -26.23 24.54 -12.23
C VAL A 28 -25.19 24.72 -13.33
N ASP A 29 -24.93 25.97 -13.72
CA ASP A 29 -23.89 26.29 -14.68
C ASP A 29 -22.55 26.37 -13.95
N LEU A 30 -21.67 25.42 -14.25
CA LEU A 30 -20.35 25.33 -13.65
C LEU A 30 -19.29 25.77 -14.65
N SER A 31 -18.72 26.95 -14.43
CA SER A 31 -17.56 27.42 -15.19
C SER A 31 -16.27 26.81 -14.66
N LEU A 32 -15.49 26.18 -15.54
CA LEU A 32 -14.19 25.59 -15.24
C LEU A 32 -13.03 26.55 -15.53
N ASN A 33 -13.32 27.76 -16.04
CA ASN A 33 -12.32 28.77 -16.34
C ASN A 33 -12.15 29.74 -15.16
N PRO A 34 -11.00 29.74 -14.45
CA PRO A 34 -10.80 30.61 -13.29
C PRO A 34 -10.52 32.08 -13.64
N PHE A 35 -10.27 32.41 -14.91
CA PHE A 35 -9.93 33.77 -15.37
C PHE A 35 -11.08 34.47 -16.09
N ASP A 36 -11.93 33.70 -16.77
CA ASP A 36 -13.14 34.22 -17.42
C ASP A 36 -14.35 33.32 -17.11
N PRO A 37 -15.16 33.67 -16.11
CA PRO A 37 -16.34 32.88 -15.74
C PRO A 37 -17.43 32.85 -16.82
N GLN A 38 -17.41 33.78 -17.78
CA GLN A 38 -18.39 33.88 -18.86
C GLN A 38 -17.98 33.09 -20.11
N ASP A 39 -16.82 32.41 -20.08
CA ASP A 39 -16.33 31.61 -21.20
C ASP A 39 -17.23 30.38 -21.45
N PRO A 40 -17.94 30.30 -22.60
CA PRO A 40 -18.84 29.20 -22.90
C PRO A 40 -18.10 27.89 -23.23
N ARG A 41 -16.79 27.93 -23.54
CA ARG A 41 -16.03 26.75 -23.96
C ARG A 41 -15.74 25.77 -22.83
N LEU A 42 -15.61 26.29 -21.62
CA LEU A 42 -15.25 25.54 -20.41
C LEU A 42 -16.38 25.55 -19.38
N THR A 43 -17.61 25.84 -19.80
CA THR A 43 -18.78 25.88 -18.92
C THR A 43 -19.65 24.65 -19.11
N LEU A 44 -19.85 23.89 -18.03
CA LEU A 44 -20.80 22.80 -17.97
C LEU A 44 -22.18 23.38 -17.63
N THR A 45 -23.04 23.49 -18.62
CA THR A 45 -24.38 24.10 -18.49
C THR A 45 -25.42 23.09 -18.04
N GLY A 46 -26.25 23.46 -17.06
CA GLY A 46 -27.40 22.68 -16.62
C GLY A 46 -27.06 21.32 -15.97
N VAL A 47 -25.83 21.11 -15.49
CA VAL A 47 -25.42 19.84 -14.89
C VAL A 47 -25.63 19.88 -13.38
N PRO A 48 -26.35 18.92 -12.78
CA PRO A 48 -26.42 18.80 -11.33
C PRO A 48 -25.04 18.56 -10.71
N LEU A 49 -24.70 19.30 -9.64
CA LEU A 49 -23.36 19.27 -9.05
C LEU A 49 -22.97 17.90 -8.49
N PHE A 50 -23.94 17.06 -8.11
CA PHE A 50 -23.64 15.72 -7.62
C PHE A 50 -22.85 14.89 -8.65
N TRP A 51 -23.18 14.99 -9.95
CA TRP A 51 -22.46 14.25 -11.00
C TRP A 51 -20.99 14.67 -11.07
N VAL A 52 -20.74 15.97 -11.03
CA VAL A 52 -19.38 16.53 -11.07
C VAL A 52 -18.58 16.08 -9.86
N ILE A 53 -19.17 16.19 -8.67
CA ILE A 53 -18.55 15.82 -7.40
C ILE A 53 -18.22 14.31 -7.38
N PHE A 54 -19.17 13.44 -7.73
CA PHE A 54 -18.93 12.00 -7.75
C PHE A 54 -17.87 11.61 -8.78
N ALA A 55 -17.88 12.23 -9.96
CA ALA A 55 -16.85 12.00 -10.97
C ALA A 55 -15.46 12.42 -10.44
N ALA A 56 -15.34 13.58 -9.79
CA ALA A 56 -14.09 14.03 -9.18
C ALA A 56 -13.60 13.08 -8.08
N ILE A 57 -14.50 12.61 -7.21
CA ILE A 57 -14.19 11.61 -6.18
C ILE A 57 -13.70 10.31 -6.82
N LEU A 58 -14.41 9.81 -7.83
CA LEU A 58 -14.07 8.58 -8.54
C LEU A 58 -12.67 8.67 -9.16
N VAL A 59 -12.38 9.77 -9.85
CA VAL A 59 -11.06 10.05 -10.43
C VAL A 59 -9.99 10.05 -9.32
N GLY A 60 -10.26 10.72 -8.19
CA GLY A 60 -9.36 10.72 -7.03
C GLY A 60 -9.10 9.32 -6.49
N ILE A 61 -10.12 8.46 -6.41
CA ILE A 61 -10.00 7.06 -5.96
C ILE A 61 -9.14 6.26 -6.94
N VAL A 62 -9.37 6.41 -8.24
CA VAL A 62 -8.60 5.71 -9.28
C VAL A 62 -7.12 6.11 -9.21
N ILE A 63 -6.82 7.41 -9.17
CA ILE A 63 -5.45 7.92 -9.07
C ILE A 63 -4.80 7.44 -7.77
N GLY A 64 -5.50 7.54 -6.63
CA GLY A 64 -5.01 7.07 -5.34
C GLY A 64 -4.75 5.56 -5.32
N GLY A 65 -5.65 4.78 -5.93
CA GLY A 65 -5.53 3.33 -6.07
C GLY A 65 -4.33 2.94 -6.94
N LEU A 66 -4.14 3.60 -8.09
CA LEU A 66 -2.98 3.40 -8.95
C LEU A 66 -1.67 3.76 -8.23
N GLY A 67 -1.65 4.88 -7.49
CA GLY A 67 -0.49 5.28 -6.69
C GLY A 67 -0.15 4.27 -5.59
N ALA A 68 -1.18 3.77 -4.87
CA ALA A 68 -1.01 2.74 -3.86
C ALA A 68 -0.51 1.42 -4.48
N TRP A 69 -1.05 1.02 -5.63
CA TRP A 69 -0.64 -0.17 -6.37
C TRP A 69 0.81 -0.08 -6.83
N ALA A 70 1.23 1.08 -7.37
CA ALA A 70 2.62 1.32 -7.77
C ALA A 70 3.58 1.22 -6.57
N LYS A 71 3.23 1.80 -5.42
CA LYS A 71 4.02 1.69 -4.18
C LYS A 71 4.17 0.24 -3.71
N GLN A 72 3.09 -0.53 -3.78
CA GLN A 72 3.07 -1.93 -3.33
C GLN A 72 3.71 -2.89 -4.34
N GLY A 73 3.74 -2.52 -5.63
CA GLY A 73 4.38 -3.27 -6.71
C GLY A 73 5.88 -3.48 -6.51
N ARG A 74 6.60 -2.50 -5.92
CA ARG A 74 8.02 -2.64 -5.59
C ARG A 74 8.27 -3.73 -4.54
N TRP A 75 7.40 -3.83 -3.54
CA TRP A 75 7.48 -4.84 -2.48
C TRP A 75 7.30 -6.27 -3.01
N ARG A 76 6.55 -6.45 -4.11
CA ARG A 76 6.38 -7.76 -4.76
C ARG A 76 7.69 -8.27 -5.36
N ARG A 77 8.57 -7.39 -5.83
CA ARG A 77 9.89 -7.77 -6.35
C ARG A 77 10.85 -8.08 -5.21
N GLU A 78 10.89 -7.25 -4.17
CA GLU A 78 11.74 -7.45 -3.00
C GLU A 78 11.42 -8.75 -2.24
N ALA A 79 10.15 -9.11 -2.09
CA ALA A 79 9.75 -10.36 -1.45
C ALA A 79 10.28 -11.60 -2.19
N ARG A 80 10.35 -11.56 -3.52
CA ARG A 80 10.90 -12.67 -4.33
C ARG A 80 12.42 -12.79 -4.18
N VAL A 81 13.12 -11.65 -4.18
CA VAL A 81 14.59 -11.63 -4.01
C VAL A 81 14.96 -12.13 -2.62
N LYS A 82 14.33 -11.60 -1.57
CA LYS A 82 14.59 -12.02 -0.18
C LYS A 82 14.31 -13.51 0.05
N ARG A 83 13.28 -14.07 -0.57
CA ARG A 83 13.00 -15.51 -0.48
C ARG A 83 14.09 -16.34 -1.14
N SER A 84 14.56 -15.93 -2.32
CA SER A 84 15.66 -16.61 -3.02
C SER A 84 17.00 -16.51 -2.29
N GLU A 85 17.24 -15.41 -1.59
CA GLU A 85 18.42 -15.27 -0.73
C GLU A 85 18.30 -16.19 0.48
N ALA A 86 17.18 -16.15 1.22
CA ALA A 86 16.96 -17.03 2.36
C ALA A 86 17.16 -18.52 2.01
N ASP A 87 16.63 -18.98 0.87
CA ASP A 87 16.81 -20.36 0.40
C ASP A 87 18.28 -20.70 0.09
N LYS A 88 19.08 -19.72 -0.36
CA LYS A 88 20.53 -19.93 -0.58
C LYS A 88 21.27 -20.06 0.73
N TRP A 89 21.05 -19.14 1.67
CA TRP A 89 21.68 -19.17 2.99
C TRP A 89 21.31 -20.44 3.77
N HIS A 90 20.07 -20.91 3.67
CA HIS A 90 19.65 -22.19 4.25
C HIS A 90 20.41 -23.38 3.65
N LYS A 91 20.55 -23.43 2.31
CA LYS A 91 21.32 -24.50 1.65
C LYS A 91 22.80 -24.49 2.01
N GLU A 92 23.40 -23.32 2.16
CA GLU A 92 24.80 -23.20 2.59
C GLU A 92 24.96 -23.63 4.05
N ALA A 93 24.04 -23.27 4.94
CA ALA A 93 24.03 -23.73 6.32
C ALA A 93 23.85 -25.25 6.41
N ASP A 94 22.94 -25.84 5.64
CA ASP A 94 22.72 -27.29 5.60
C ASP A 94 23.94 -28.04 5.06
N LYS A 95 24.62 -27.51 4.04
CA LYS A 95 25.87 -28.06 3.52
C LYS A 95 26.99 -28.04 4.58
N LEU A 96 27.21 -26.90 5.22
CA LEU A 96 28.22 -26.77 6.28
C LEU A 96 27.92 -27.71 7.46
N ARG A 97 26.63 -27.90 7.79
CA ARG A 97 26.21 -28.84 8.83
C ARG A 97 26.48 -30.29 8.44
N ALA A 98 26.17 -30.67 7.21
CA ALA A 98 26.47 -32.01 6.69
C ALA A 98 27.98 -32.29 6.62
N GLU A 99 28.78 -31.29 6.22
CA GLU A 99 30.24 -31.37 6.23
C GLU A 99 30.81 -31.50 7.65
N ALA A 100 30.24 -30.78 8.63
CA ALA A 100 30.61 -30.90 10.05
C ALA A 100 30.27 -32.27 10.65
N GLU A 101 29.14 -32.86 10.25
CA GLU A 101 28.74 -34.21 10.66
C GLU A 101 29.64 -35.29 10.03
N GLN A 102 30.03 -35.13 8.76
CA GLN A 102 30.93 -36.08 8.07
C GLN A 102 32.40 -35.96 8.54
N SER A 103 32.84 -34.75 8.88
CA SER A 103 34.16 -34.48 9.44
C SER A 103 34.26 -34.76 10.95
N SER A 104 33.20 -35.29 11.56
CA SER A 104 33.20 -35.83 12.92
C SER A 104 33.36 -37.36 12.90
N PRO A 105 34.58 -37.92 12.70
CA PRO A 105 34.84 -39.31 13.03
C PRO A 105 34.90 -39.40 14.56
N SER A 106 33.93 -40.08 15.16
CA SER A 106 34.09 -40.78 16.44
C SER A 106 34.93 -40.04 17.50
N ARG A 107 34.53 -38.84 17.91
CA ARG A 107 34.96 -38.30 19.21
C ARG A 107 33.89 -38.60 20.25
N ALA A 108 33.63 -39.89 20.45
CA ALA A 108 33.12 -40.35 21.72
C ALA A 108 34.18 -39.98 22.76
N LEU A 109 33.87 -38.96 23.58
CA LEU A 109 34.72 -38.61 24.71
C LEU A 109 34.93 -39.89 25.54
N PRO A 110 36.17 -40.27 25.87
CA PRO A 110 36.40 -41.40 26.77
C PRO A 110 35.64 -41.09 28.06
N GLY A 111 34.71 -41.96 28.44
CA GLY A 111 34.01 -41.83 29.72
C GLY A 111 35.04 -41.71 30.84
N PRO A 112 34.79 -40.86 31.86
CA PRO A 112 35.78 -40.58 32.89
C PRO A 112 36.21 -41.89 33.54
N GLY A 113 37.48 -42.25 33.33
CA GLY A 113 38.06 -43.49 33.84
C GLY A 113 37.94 -43.53 35.36
N SER A 114 37.18 -44.51 35.85
CA SER A 114 37.09 -44.83 37.27
C SER A 114 38.47 -45.25 37.77
N ARG A 115 39.18 -44.33 38.41
CA ARG A 115 40.40 -44.59 39.16
C ARG A 115 39.99 -45.08 40.55
N ALA A 116 39.80 -46.39 40.69
CA ALA A 116 39.67 -47.05 41.99
C ALA A 116 41.05 -47.54 42.45
N ALA A 117 41.26 -47.39 43.76
CA ALA A 117 42.53 -47.47 44.49
C ALA A 117 43.07 -48.89 44.68
#